data_AF-A0A8S3JKG7-F1
#
_entry.id   AF-A0A8S3JKG7-F1
#
_cell.length_a   1.000
_cell.length_b   1.000
_cell.length_c   1.000
_cell.angle_alpha   90.00
_cell.angle_beta   90.00
_cell.angle_gamma   90.00
#
_symmetry.space_group_name_H-M   'P 1'
#
loop_
_entity.id
_entity.type
_entity.pdbx_description
1 polymer ?
#
loop_
_entity_poly.entity_id
_entity_poly.type
_entity_poly.pdbx_seq_one_letter_code
_entity_poly.pdbx_strand_id
1 'polypeptide(L)'
;MPSVNFWGEDETIVVAPKRNYTVNDFKEFFDDIEFPTGYEYWLNNKDLLQELTPPEVELHEIYSLQMPTPGVFLYNNRTFPDIQPAILPDDGDGTVNKRSLLGFKNWEGKQEQDILSLELVGVEHLAILRHPTTVNYVKQVVTGQFDKK
;
A
#
# COMPACT_ATOMS: atom_id res chain seq x y z
N MET A 1 0.73 5.21 6.87
CA MET A 1 0.04 4.15 7.64
C MET A 1 -1.03 3.54 6.76
N PRO A 2 -1.40 2.26 6.95
CA PRO A 2 -2.54 1.66 6.26
C PRO A 2 -3.81 2.50 6.42
N SER A 3 -4.62 2.58 5.38
CA SER A 3 -5.82 3.45 5.35
C SER A 3 -7.09 2.65 5.63
N VAL A 4 -8.04 3.26 6.35
CA VAL A 4 -9.39 2.73 6.59
C VAL A 4 -10.17 2.48 5.29
N ASN A 5 -9.75 3.10 4.18
CA ASN A 5 -10.37 2.88 2.86
C ASN A 5 -9.98 1.53 2.24
N PHE A 6 -8.91 0.88 2.70
CA PHE A 6 -8.37 -0.34 2.09
C PHE A 6 -8.18 -1.51 3.07
N TRP A 7 -8.17 -1.24 4.38
CA TRP A 7 -8.15 -2.26 5.43
C TRP A 7 -9.46 -2.23 6.20
N GLY A 8 -9.99 -3.41 6.53
CA GLY A 8 -11.23 -3.51 7.31
C GLY A 8 -11.06 -2.94 8.72
N GLU A 9 -12.13 -2.39 9.30
CA GLU A 9 -12.08 -1.77 10.63
C GLU A 9 -11.64 -2.75 11.73
N ASP A 10 -12.02 -4.02 11.62
CA ASP A 10 -11.67 -5.10 12.56
C ASP A 10 -10.42 -5.89 12.12
N GLU A 11 -9.77 -5.49 11.02
CA GLU A 11 -8.63 -6.22 10.48
C GLU A 11 -7.36 -5.95 11.30
N THR A 12 -6.86 -7.00 11.96
CA THR A 12 -5.62 -6.92 12.73
C THR A 12 -4.42 -6.83 11.80
N ILE A 13 -3.61 -5.79 11.97
CA ILE A 13 -2.35 -5.57 11.24
C ILE A 13 -1.11 -5.82 12.13
N VAL A 14 -1.26 -5.73 13.45
CA VAL A 14 -0.21 -6.08 14.41
C VAL A 14 -0.84 -6.88 15.56
N VAL A 15 -0.28 -8.05 15.83
CA VAL A 15 -0.55 -8.84 17.04
C VAL A 15 0.58 -8.56 18.02
N ALA A 16 0.25 -8.12 19.23
CA ALA A 16 1.22 -7.90 20.30
C ALA A 16 0.76 -8.59 21.60
N PRO A 17 1.63 -8.70 22.62
CA PRO A 17 1.32 -9.54 23.77
C PRO A 17 0.15 -9.07 24.62
N LYS A 18 -0.07 -7.76 24.67
CA LYS A 18 -1.15 -7.15 25.46
C LYS A 18 -2.45 -7.00 24.67
N ARG A 19 -2.35 -6.82 23.35
CA ARG A 19 -3.48 -6.58 22.45
C ARG A 19 -3.09 -6.71 20.98
N ASN A 20 -4.13 -6.75 20.15
CA ASN A 20 -4.02 -6.61 18.70
C ASN A 20 -4.32 -5.15 18.30
N TYR A 21 -3.76 -4.72 17.18
CA TYR A 21 -3.98 -3.39 16.62
C TYR A 21 -4.55 -3.50 15.21
N THR A 22 -5.55 -2.66 14.96
CA THR A 22 -6.17 -2.41 13.68
C THR A 22 -5.77 -1.02 13.16
N VAL A 23 -6.33 -0.60 12.02
CA VAL A 23 -6.19 0.77 11.51
C VAL A 23 -6.85 1.84 12.40
N ASN A 24 -7.67 1.43 13.37
CA ASN A 24 -8.33 2.34 14.31
C ASN A 24 -7.53 2.53 15.61
N ASP A 25 -6.51 1.71 15.86
CA ASP A 25 -5.75 1.68 17.11
C ASP A 25 -4.38 2.38 16.99
N PHE A 26 -4.25 3.38 16.11
CA PHE A 26 -2.94 4.02 15.91
C PHE A 26 -2.46 4.79 17.13
N LYS A 27 -3.34 5.45 17.87
CA LYS A 27 -2.96 6.19 19.09
C LYS A 27 -2.36 5.23 20.10
N GLU A 28 -3.14 4.20 20.39
CA GLU A 28 -2.82 3.03 21.17
C GLU A 28 -1.48 2.41 20.80
N PHE A 29 -1.27 2.13 19.51
CA PHE A 29 -0.02 1.58 19.00
C PHE A 29 1.18 2.48 19.30
N PHE A 30 1.07 3.77 19.00
CA PHE A 30 2.15 4.74 19.22
C PHE A 30 2.48 4.93 20.71
N ASP A 31 1.47 4.90 21.59
CA ASP A 31 1.67 4.94 23.03
C ASP A 31 2.43 3.68 23.52
N ASP A 32 2.05 2.50 23.04
CA ASP A 32 2.62 1.22 23.49
C ASP A 32 4.05 0.95 22.99
N ILE A 33 4.47 1.61 21.90
CA ILE A 33 5.87 1.60 21.44
C ILE A 33 6.70 2.78 21.98
N GLU A 34 6.16 3.52 22.95
CA GLU A 34 6.80 4.69 23.58
C GLU A 34 7.14 5.81 22.59
N PHE A 35 6.31 5.99 21.54
CA PHE A 35 6.47 7.02 20.52
C PHE A 35 5.19 7.82 20.24
N PRO A 36 4.61 8.52 21.25
CA PRO A 36 3.36 9.26 21.09
C PRO A 36 3.44 10.38 20.06
N THR A 37 4.62 10.98 19.84
CA THR A 37 4.84 11.99 18.79
C THR A 37 4.49 11.47 17.40
N GLY A 38 4.64 10.16 17.15
CA GLY A 38 4.24 9.55 15.88
C GLY A 38 2.73 9.64 15.62
N TYR A 39 1.91 9.57 16.66
CA TYR A 39 0.46 9.74 16.53
C TYR A 39 0.10 11.18 16.15
N GLU A 40 0.77 12.18 16.73
CA GLU A 40 0.57 13.59 16.37
C GLU A 40 0.93 13.85 14.89
N TYR A 41 2.00 13.23 14.40
CA TYR A 41 2.33 13.28 12.97
C TYR A 41 1.27 12.63 12.11
N TRP A 42 0.72 11.49 12.52
CA TRP A 42 -0.37 10.85 11.80
C TRP A 42 -1.63 11.73 11.80
N LEU A 43 -2.04 12.29 12.94
CA LEU A 43 -3.19 13.20 13.06
C LEU A 43 -3.09 14.40 12.12
N ASN A 44 -1.92 15.02 12.03
CA ASN A 44 -1.68 16.17 11.16
C ASN A 44 -1.78 15.84 9.66
N ASN A 45 -1.68 14.57 9.27
CA ASN A 45 -1.64 14.14 7.86
C ASN A 45 -2.84 13.29 7.44
N LYS A 46 -3.61 12.72 8.37
CA LYS A 46 -4.67 11.73 8.07
C LYS A 46 -5.71 12.26 7.07
N ASP A 47 -6.05 13.55 7.16
CA ASP A 47 -7.11 14.16 6.34
C ASP A 47 -6.66 14.41 4.90
N LEU A 48 -5.33 14.48 4.63
CA LEU A 48 -4.79 14.56 3.26
C LEU A 48 -5.03 13.28 2.46
N LEU A 49 -5.36 12.17 3.13
CA LEU A 49 -5.42 10.83 2.55
C LEU A 49 -6.82 10.18 2.68
N GLN A 50 -7.81 10.89 3.24
CA GLN A 50 -9.17 10.35 3.44
C GLN A 50 -9.95 10.21 2.13
N GLU A 51 -9.84 11.19 1.24
CA GLU A 51 -10.53 11.16 -0.06
C GLU A 51 -9.51 11.39 -1.17
N LEU A 52 -9.06 10.29 -1.77
CA LEU A 52 -8.25 10.35 -2.98
C LEU A 52 -9.20 10.62 -4.15
N THR A 53 -9.33 11.89 -4.53
CA THR A 53 -10.06 12.30 -5.74
C THR A 53 -9.33 11.82 -6.99
N PRO A 54 -10.05 11.48 -8.08
CA PRO A 54 -9.39 11.14 -9.34
C PRO A 54 -8.52 12.32 -9.82
N PRO A 55 -7.38 12.06 -10.47
CA PRO A 55 -6.46 13.11 -10.89
C PRO A 55 -6.91 13.90 -12.14
N GLU A 56 -8.03 13.53 -12.77
CA GLU A 56 -8.61 14.20 -13.96
C GLU A 56 -7.65 14.30 -15.16
N VAL A 57 -6.75 13.32 -15.27
CA VAL A 57 -5.81 13.13 -16.39
C VAL A 57 -5.75 11.66 -16.75
N GLU A 58 -5.25 11.37 -17.96
CA GLU A 58 -4.95 9.99 -18.36
C GLU A 58 -3.95 9.39 -17.37
N LEU A 59 -4.34 8.27 -16.76
CA LEU A 59 -3.57 7.58 -15.74
C LEU A 59 -3.00 6.29 -16.30
N HIS A 60 -1.71 6.07 -16.07
CA HIS A 60 -1.05 4.80 -16.35
C HIS A 60 -0.52 4.22 -15.04
N GLU A 61 -1.26 3.27 -14.46
CA GLU A 61 -0.83 2.57 -13.25
C GLU A 61 0.09 1.40 -13.62
N ILE A 62 1.27 1.32 -13.01
CA ILE A 62 2.19 0.19 -13.17
C ILE A 62 2.43 -0.42 -11.80
N TYR A 63 2.03 -1.67 -11.61
CA TYR A 63 2.13 -2.36 -10.32
C TYR A 63 2.55 -3.82 -10.51
N SER A 64 2.97 -4.49 -9.42
CA SER A 64 3.18 -5.93 -9.42
C SER A 64 2.37 -6.63 -8.35
N LEU A 65 1.94 -7.86 -8.63
CA LEU A 65 1.26 -8.76 -7.68
C LEU A 65 1.98 -10.10 -7.59
N GLN A 66 1.49 -10.98 -6.72
CA GLN A 66 1.97 -12.34 -6.49
C GLN A 66 3.35 -12.42 -5.83
N MET A 67 3.74 -11.37 -5.11
CA MET A 67 4.89 -11.38 -4.20
C MET A 67 4.41 -11.41 -2.74
N PRO A 68 4.95 -12.32 -1.91
CA PRO A 68 4.67 -12.31 -0.48
C PRO A 68 5.05 -10.96 0.12
N THR A 69 4.05 -10.24 0.62
CA THR A 69 4.16 -8.89 1.16
C THR A 69 3.75 -8.91 2.62
N PRO A 70 4.42 -8.20 3.56
CA PRO A 70 3.99 -8.19 4.96
C PRO A 70 2.51 -7.80 5.11
N GLY A 71 1.69 -8.70 5.66
CA GLY A 71 0.28 -8.46 5.93
C GLY A 71 0.02 -8.18 7.41
N VAL A 72 0.41 -9.13 8.27
CA VAL A 72 0.27 -9.03 9.74
C VAL A 72 1.61 -9.27 10.41
N PHE A 73 1.97 -8.37 11.33
CA PHE A 73 3.15 -8.53 12.18
C PHE A 73 2.78 -9.23 13.49
N LEU A 74 3.46 -10.33 13.79
CA LEU A 74 3.22 -11.16 14.97
C LEU A 74 4.35 -10.97 15.98
N TYR A 75 4.07 -10.20 17.03
CA TYR A 75 4.95 -10.01 18.16
C TYR A 75 4.55 -10.86 19.37
N ASN A 76 5.55 -11.28 20.14
CA ASN A 76 5.37 -11.92 21.44
C ASN A 76 6.12 -11.15 22.53
N ASN A 77 6.03 -11.61 23.79
CA ASN A 77 6.62 -10.94 24.96
C ASN A 77 8.13 -10.69 24.86
N ARG A 78 8.82 -11.41 23.97
CA ARG A 78 10.26 -11.27 23.78
C ARG A 78 10.61 -10.36 22.62
N THR A 79 9.68 -10.13 21.69
CA THR A 79 9.97 -9.38 20.46
C THR A 79 9.36 -7.99 20.42
N PHE A 80 8.25 -7.74 21.11
CA PHE A 80 7.63 -6.41 21.10
C PHE A 80 8.42 -5.42 21.98
N PRO A 81 8.66 -4.18 21.55
CA PRO A 81 8.48 -3.65 20.19
C PRO A 81 9.75 -3.75 19.31
N ASP A 82 10.90 -4.07 19.91
CA ASP A 82 12.22 -3.75 19.34
C ASP A 82 12.90 -4.87 18.54
N ILE A 83 12.32 -6.07 18.48
CA ILE A 83 12.90 -7.21 17.75
C ILE A 83 12.01 -7.57 16.58
N GLN A 84 12.65 -7.95 15.47
CA GLN A 84 11.97 -8.42 14.25
C GLN A 84 10.84 -9.44 14.59
N PRO A 85 9.58 -9.14 14.23
CA PRO A 85 8.46 -10.04 14.44
C PRO A 85 8.43 -11.17 13.40
N ALA A 86 7.62 -12.19 13.66
CA ALA A 86 7.18 -13.09 12.59
C ALA A 86 6.14 -12.37 11.72
N ILE A 87 6.04 -12.74 10.45
CA ILE A 87 5.18 -12.06 9.47
C ILE A 87 4.24 -13.09 8.84
N LEU A 88 2.94 -12.78 8.84
CA LEU A 88 1.99 -13.45 7.96
C LEU A 88 1.93 -12.66 6.64
N PRO A 89 2.29 -13.27 5.50
CA PRO A 89 2.28 -12.58 4.23
C PRO A 89 0.85 -12.42 3.69
N ASP A 90 0.67 -11.36 2.91
CA ASP A 90 -0.46 -11.07 2.02
C ASP A 90 0.07 -10.92 0.58
N ASP A 91 -0.83 -10.75 -0.39
CA ASP A 91 -0.50 -10.51 -1.80
C ASP A 91 -0.09 -9.04 -2.04
N GLY A 92 0.87 -8.81 -2.94
CA GLY A 92 1.41 -7.49 -3.27
C GLY A 92 2.68 -7.59 -4.12
N ASP A 93 3.54 -6.57 -4.04
CA ASP A 93 4.82 -6.48 -4.75
C ASP A 93 6.05 -6.78 -3.85
N GLY A 94 5.83 -7.28 -2.64
CA GLY A 94 6.86 -7.52 -1.63
C GLY A 94 6.99 -6.39 -0.61
N THR A 95 6.43 -5.21 -0.90
CA THR A 95 6.41 -4.06 0.03
C THR A 95 4.99 -3.49 0.20
N VAL A 96 4.28 -3.24 -0.89
CA VAL A 96 2.95 -2.64 -0.92
C VAL A 96 1.90 -3.72 -1.18
N ASN A 97 0.91 -3.85 -0.29
CA ASN A 97 -0.15 -4.85 -0.43
C ASN A 97 -1.05 -4.53 -1.63
N LYS A 98 -1.55 -5.58 -2.30
CA LYS A 98 -2.47 -5.52 -3.44
C LYS A 98 -3.64 -4.56 -3.26
N ARG A 99 -4.26 -4.60 -2.09
CA ARG A 99 -5.39 -3.73 -1.72
C ARG A 99 -5.07 -2.24 -1.87
N SER A 100 -3.83 -1.82 -1.60
CA SER A 100 -3.37 -0.45 -1.79
C SER A 100 -2.99 -0.19 -3.25
N LEU A 101 -2.29 -1.13 -3.89
CA LEU A 101 -1.91 -1.05 -5.32
C LEU A 101 -3.14 -0.93 -6.24
N LEU A 102 -4.27 -1.52 -5.87
CA LEU A 102 -5.52 -1.44 -6.63
C LEU A 102 -6.39 -0.25 -6.26
N GLY A 103 -5.88 0.71 -5.48
CA GLY A 103 -6.64 1.89 -5.07
C GLY A 103 -7.12 2.75 -6.24
N PHE A 104 -6.37 2.79 -7.35
CA PHE A 104 -6.74 3.51 -8.57
C PHE A 104 -8.08 3.05 -9.16
N LYS A 105 -8.50 1.80 -8.90
CA LYS A 105 -9.79 1.28 -9.37
C LYS A 105 -10.98 2.04 -8.80
N ASN A 106 -10.81 2.70 -7.65
CA ASN A 106 -11.84 3.56 -7.08
C ASN A 106 -12.12 4.80 -7.95
N TRP A 107 -11.28 5.11 -8.93
CA TRP A 107 -11.45 6.21 -9.87
C TRP A 107 -12.12 5.80 -11.20
N GLU A 108 -12.32 4.49 -11.44
CA GLU A 108 -13.01 4.00 -12.64
C GLU A 108 -14.41 4.61 -12.73
N GLY A 109 -14.72 5.25 -13.87
CA GLY A 109 -16.00 5.93 -14.10
C GLY A 109 -16.20 7.24 -13.31
N LYS A 110 -15.19 7.70 -12.57
CA LYS A 110 -15.22 8.99 -11.83
C LYS A 110 -14.45 10.12 -12.51
N GLN A 111 -13.82 9.84 -13.65
CA GLN A 111 -13.16 10.81 -14.51
C GLN A 111 -13.44 10.49 -15.98
N GLU A 112 -13.32 11.49 -16.85
CA GLU A 112 -13.53 11.31 -18.30
C GLU A 112 -12.34 10.64 -18.98
N GLN A 113 -11.13 10.85 -18.44
CA GLN A 113 -9.87 10.40 -19.00
C GLN A 113 -9.62 8.92 -18.72
N ASP A 114 -8.92 8.26 -19.64
CA ASP A 114 -8.62 6.83 -19.55
C ASP A 114 -7.80 6.49 -18.28
N ILE A 115 -8.12 5.35 -17.69
CA ILE A 115 -7.33 4.71 -16.65
C ILE A 115 -6.80 3.40 -17.23
N LEU A 116 -5.50 3.35 -17.45
CA LEU A 116 -4.79 2.22 -18.03
C LEU A 116 -3.89 1.60 -16.95
N SER A 117 -3.73 0.28 -17.01
CA SER A 117 -2.90 -0.43 -16.04
C SER A 117 -2.01 -1.48 -16.69
N LEU A 118 -0.78 -1.58 -16.21
CA LEU A 118 0.16 -2.66 -16.49
C LEU A 118 0.44 -3.45 -15.20
N GLU A 119 -0.07 -4.67 -15.14
CA GLU A 119 0.27 -5.61 -14.08
C GLU A 119 1.53 -6.42 -14.44
N LEU A 120 2.50 -6.42 -13.54
CA LEU A 120 3.63 -7.34 -13.55
C LEU A 120 3.38 -8.48 -12.56
N VAL A 121 3.85 -9.67 -12.87
CA VAL A 121 3.67 -10.85 -12.01
C VAL A 121 4.98 -11.23 -11.36
N GLY A 122 5.01 -11.30 -10.02
CA GLY A 122 6.17 -11.77 -9.26
C GLY A 122 7.38 -10.85 -9.35
N VAL A 123 7.18 -9.53 -9.50
CA VAL A 123 8.25 -8.54 -9.55
C VAL A 123 8.30 -7.80 -8.23
N GLU A 124 9.47 -7.84 -7.58
CA GLU A 124 9.71 -7.11 -6.34
C GLU A 124 9.58 -5.59 -6.54
N HIS A 125 9.06 -4.89 -5.53
CA HIS A 125 8.75 -3.46 -5.50
C HIS A 125 9.79 -2.57 -6.22
N LEU A 126 11.07 -2.64 -5.83
CA LEU A 126 12.12 -1.83 -6.47
C LEU A 126 12.52 -2.35 -7.86
N ALA A 127 12.40 -3.66 -8.09
CA ALA A 127 12.67 -4.26 -9.38
C ALA A 127 11.71 -3.81 -10.49
N ILE A 128 10.50 -3.32 -10.15
CA ILE A 128 9.52 -2.75 -11.10
C ILE A 128 10.18 -1.66 -11.96
N LEU A 129 10.98 -0.78 -11.34
CA LEU A 129 11.61 0.38 -12.00
C LEU A 129 12.57 0.00 -13.14
N ARG A 130 13.20 -1.18 -13.04
CA ARG A 130 14.17 -1.69 -14.02
C ARG A 130 13.63 -2.84 -14.85
N HIS A 131 12.38 -3.26 -14.62
CA HIS A 131 11.80 -4.38 -15.34
C HIS A 131 11.68 -4.03 -16.83
N PRO A 132 12.13 -4.88 -17.77
CA PRO A 132 12.12 -4.56 -19.19
C PRO A 132 10.75 -4.15 -19.71
N THR A 133 9.68 -4.79 -19.22
CA THR A 133 8.29 -4.43 -19.58
C THR A 133 7.95 -3.01 -19.13
N THR A 134 8.30 -2.62 -17.90
CA THR A 134 8.08 -1.25 -17.39
C THR A 134 8.82 -0.23 -18.24
N VAL A 135 10.11 -0.46 -18.48
CA VAL A 135 10.96 0.46 -19.25
C VAL A 135 10.42 0.63 -20.67
N ASN A 136 10.01 -0.47 -21.32
CA ASN A 136 9.43 -0.44 -22.66
C ASN A 136 8.06 0.26 -22.67
N TYR A 137 7.20 0.01 -21.67
CA TYR A 137 5.90 0.66 -21.54
C TYR A 137 6.05 2.17 -21.39
N VAL A 138 6.87 2.62 -20.44
CA VAL A 138 7.14 4.06 -20.23
C VAL A 138 7.70 4.69 -21.50
N LYS A 139 8.67 4.03 -22.16
CA LYS A 139 9.21 4.51 -23.44
C LYS A 139 8.12 4.68 -24.49
N GLN A 140 7.21 3.72 -24.63
CA GLN A 140 6.12 3.81 -25.60
C GLN A 140 5.19 4.99 -25.29
N VAL A 141 4.82 5.19 -24.03
CA VAL A 141 3.96 6.30 -23.60
C VAL A 141 4.63 7.65 -23.90
N VAL A 142 5.87 7.87 -23.43
CA VAL A 142 6.54 9.17 -23.57
C VAL A 142 6.99 9.50 -24.99
N THR A 143 7.09 8.51 -25.88
CA THR A 143 7.43 8.71 -27.30
C THR A 143 6.22 8.67 -28.24
N GLY A 144 5.01 8.53 -27.71
CA GLY A 144 3.78 8.48 -28.50
C GLY A 144 3.61 7.20 -29.33
N GLN A 145 4.28 6.11 -28.94
CA GLN A 145 4.23 4.79 -29.58
C GLN A 145 3.30 3.81 -28.84
N PHE A 146 2.68 4.25 -27.75
CA PHE A 146 1.75 3.44 -26.97
C PHE A 146 0.43 3.27 -27.72
N ASP A 147 0.04 2.02 -27.97
CA ASP A 147 -1.26 1.68 -28.57
C ASP A 147 -2.26 1.42 -27.43
N LYS A 148 -3.34 2.22 -27.38
CA LYS A 148 -4.37 2.15 -26.32
C LYS A 148 -5.34 0.96 -26.47
N LYS A 149 -5.11 0.07 -27.44
CA LYS A 149 -6.03 -1.01 -27.80
C LYS A 149 -6.34 -1.99 -26.68
#